data_AF-A0A5C2H4P1-F1
#
_entry.id   AF-A0A5C2H4P1-F1
#
_cell.length_a   1.000
_cell.length_b   1.000
_cell.length_c   1.000
_cell.angle_alpha   90.00
_cell.angle_beta   90.00
_cell.angle_gamma   90.00
#
_symmetry.space_group_name_H-M   'P 1'
#
loop_
_entity.id
_entity.type
_entity.pdbx_description
1 polymer ?
#
loop_
_entity_poly.entity_id
_entity_poly.type
_entity_poly.pdbx_seq_one_letter_code
_entity_poly.pdbx_strand_id
1 'polypeptide(L)'
;MKELKQLRVLLFIVLIFSFQACVSTSSIKSIAQTNSASQIEEYKSEVLKLLLKYKEKLDLRNPYSCNKDLASNINHQIRSKQDYINIIENDKKLKTYEEYLHYAFSENEIRNRNDFLILGMYKLIYQAFAYQKNHTFAASQYDKKSMIKLYETLQVIRWKVRTNKDKNNQYLFKTWQNNWQLELENSDLNDLNIIKQLKYIKNNQESIFDHSNFSFEILISSMLVNIEHILRKINIEPYEMGISAIKSFVFIL
;
A
#
# COMPACT_ATOMS: atom_id res chain seq x y z
N MET A 1 9.49 74.25 0.02
CA MET A 1 10.28 72.99 -0.01
C MET A 1 10.02 72.07 1.19
N LYS A 2 9.87 72.60 2.42
CA LYS A 2 9.54 71.82 3.64
C LYS A 2 8.16 71.14 3.57
N GLU A 3 7.14 71.84 3.05
CA GLU A 3 5.77 71.31 3.00
C GLU A 3 5.58 70.16 2.00
N LEU A 4 6.28 70.18 0.85
CA LEU A 4 6.28 69.06 -0.10
C LEU A 4 6.90 67.78 0.50
N LYS A 5 7.87 67.92 1.42
CA LYS A 5 8.47 66.80 2.14
C LYS A 5 7.48 66.19 3.14
N GLN A 6 6.74 67.03 3.85
CA GLN A 6 5.72 66.57 4.80
C GLN A 6 4.54 65.89 4.11
N LEU A 7 4.09 66.42 2.96
CA LEU A 7 3.05 65.78 2.15
C LEU A 7 3.49 64.40 1.65
N ARG A 8 4.74 64.26 1.18
CA ARG A 8 5.30 62.97 0.75
C ARG A 8 5.41 61.96 1.88
N VAL A 9 5.81 62.40 3.09
CA VAL A 9 5.88 61.53 4.27
C VAL A 9 4.48 61.09 4.71
N LEU A 10 3.50 62.00 4.70
CA LEU A 10 2.11 61.68 5.02
C LEU A 10 1.53 60.66 4.02
N LEU A 11 1.81 60.84 2.73
CA LEU A 11 1.35 59.93 1.67
C LEU A 11 2.02 58.56 1.79
N PHE A 12 3.28 58.49 2.21
CA PHE A 12 3.98 57.24 2.51
C PHE A 12 3.40 56.52 3.73
N ILE A 13 3.05 57.25 4.79
CA ILE A 13 2.42 56.70 6.00
C ILE A 13 1.02 56.14 5.65
N VAL A 14 0.22 56.88 4.88
CA VAL A 14 -1.10 56.40 4.41
C VAL A 14 -0.95 55.14 3.56
N LEU A 15 0.06 55.06 2.69
CA LEU A 15 0.33 53.86 1.88
C LEU A 15 0.72 52.65 2.75
N ILE A 16 1.51 52.85 3.81
CA ILE A 16 1.90 51.78 4.76
C ILE A 16 0.67 51.27 5.53
N PHE A 17 -0.28 52.15 5.89
CA PHE A 17 -1.53 51.75 6.54
C PHE A 17 -2.57 51.15 5.57
N SER A 18 -2.47 51.42 4.26
CA SER A 18 -3.39 50.89 3.23
C SER A 18 -3.17 49.40 2.92
N PHE A 19 -2.01 48.83 3.29
CA PHE A 19 -1.70 47.41 3.08
C PHE A 19 -2.03 46.51 4.27
N GLN A 20 -2.64 47.03 5.33
CA GLN A 20 -3.21 46.21 6.41
C GLN A 20 -4.63 45.76 6.06
N ALA A 21 -4.81 45.13 4.89
CA ALA A 21 -5.94 44.23 4.72
C ALA A 21 -5.71 43.05 5.66
N CYS A 22 -6.30 43.12 6.84
CA CYS A 22 -6.34 42.03 7.81
C CYS A 22 -7.21 40.92 7.22
N VAL A 23 -6.67 40.17 6.25
CA VAL A 23 -7.28 38.94 5.79
C VAL A 23 -7.26 38.01 6.99
N SER A 24 -8.43 37.72 7.55
CA SER A 24 -8.58 36.91 8.74
C SER A 24 -7.81 35.59 8.54
N THR A 25 -6.68 35.43 9.22
CA THR A 25 -5.84 34.22 9.09
C THR A 25 -6.61 32.92 9.39
N SER A 26 -7.73 33.04 10.10
CA SER A 26 -8.69 31.96 10.36
C SER A 26 -9.35 31.39 9.09
N SER A 27 -9.71 32.22 8.11
CA SER A 27 -10.37 31.76 6.88
C SER A 27 -9.39 31.07 5.93
N ILE A 28 -8.15 31.58 5.83
CA ILE A 28 -7.09 30.92 5.05
C ILE A 28 -6.72 29.57 5.67
N LYS A 29 -6.59 29.51 7.01
CA LYS A 29 -6.30 28.27 7.73
C LYS A 29 -7.41 27.23 7.58
N SER A 30 -8.68 27.64 7.66
CA SER A 30 -9.81 26.71 7.50
C SER A 30 -9.91 26.17 6.08
N ILE A 31 -9.69 27.00 5.05
CA ILE A 31 -9.65 26.57 3.65
C ILE A 31 -8.48 25.60 3.42
N ALA A 32 -7.29 25.91 3.91
CA ALA A 32 -6.11 25.04 3.78
C ALA A 32 -6.28 23.69 4.51
N GLN A 33 -6.90 23.70 5.69
CA GLN A 33 -7.25 22.48 6.43
C GLN A 33 -8.28 21.63 5.69
N THR A 34 -9.33 22.26 5.14
CA THR A 34 -10.38 21.58 4.37
C THR A 34 -9.82 20.93 3.11
N ASN A 35 -8.96 21.63 2.37
CA ASN A 35 -8.31 21.09 1.19
C ASN A 35 -7.38 19.91 1.52
N SER A 36 -6.62 20.03 2.62
CA SER A 36 -5.73 18.94 3.07
C SER A 36 -6.51 17.70 3.48
N ALA A 37 -7.65 17.86 4.16
CA ALA A 37 -8.51 16.75 4.54
C ALA A 37 -9.11 16.04 3.31
N SER A 38 -9.55 16.81 2.30
CA SER A 38 -10.07 16.26 1.05
C SER A 38 -9.01 15.42 0.32
N GLN A 39 -7.79 15.93 0.21
CA GLN A 39 -6.70 15.21 -0.46
C GLN A 39 -6.29 13.94 0.30
N ILE A 40 -6.31 13.96 1.64
CA ILE A 40 -6.08 12.74 2.43
C ILE A 40 -7.13 11.67 2.09
N GLU A 41 -8.40 12.04 2.02
CA GLU A 41 -9.46 11.07 1.69
C GLU A 41 -9.34 10.52 0.26
N GLU A 42 -8.91 11.35 -0.69
CA GLU A 42 -8.57 10.94 -2.05
C GLU A 42 -7.47 9.87 -2.07
N TYR A 43 -6.35 10.13 -1.39
CA TYR A 43 -5.24 9.17 -1.31
C TYR A 43 -5.65 7.86 -0.63
N LYS A 44 -6.46 7.92 0.43
CA LYS A 44 -6.99 6.70 1.08
C LYS A 44 -7.85 5.88 0.11
N SER A 45 -8.71 6.55 -0.65
CA SER A 45 -9.56 5.90 -1.65
C SER A 45 -8.72 5.22 -2.74
N GLU A 46 -7.66 5.89 -3.23
CA GLU A 46 -6.77 5.33 -4.23
C GLU A 46 -6.00 4.11 -3.69
N VAL A 47 -5.56 4.12 -2.42
CA VAL A 47 -4.94 2.94 -1.78
C VAL A 47 -5.88 1.73 -1.83
N LEU A 48 -7.15 1.88 -1.49
CA LEU A 48 -8.11 0.76 -1.51
C LEU A 48 -8.38 0.26 -2.94
N LYS A 49 -8.44 1.17 -3.91
CA LYS A 49 -8.59 0.83 -5.33
C LYS A 49 -7.37 0.07 -5.87
N LEU A 50 -6.16 0.50 -5.49
CA LEU A 50 -4.92 -0.20 -5.82
C LEU A 50 -4.88 -1.59 -5.18
N LEU A 51 -5.33 -1.74 -3.93
CA LEU A 51 -5.45 -3.04 -3.26
C LEU A 51 -6.43 -3.98 -3.99
N LEU A 52 -7.58 -3.48 -4.44
CA LEU A 52 -8.54 -4.26 -5.22
C LEU A 52 -7.93 -4.74 -6.55
N LYS A 53 -7.23 -3.84 -7.25
CA LYS A 53 -6.52 -4.17 -8.50
C LYS A 53 -5.38 -5.17 -8.26
N TYR A 54 -4.72 -5.06 -7.11
CA TYR A 54 -3.70 -6.01 -6.68
C TYR A 54 -4.31 -7.39 -6.46
N LYS A 55 -5.45 -7.49 -5.74
CA LYS A 55 -6.20 -8.75 -5.58
C LYS A 55 -6.58 -9.37 -6.91
N GLU A 56 -7.21 -8.60 -7.80
CA GLU A 56 -7.65 -9.08 -9.10
C GLU A 56 -6.50 -9.72 -9.89
N LYS A 57 -5.36 -9.04 -9.97
CA LYS A 57 -4.17 -9.58 -10.62
C LYS A 57 -3.61 -10.80 -9.91
N LEU A 58 -3.61 -10.80 -8.57
CA LEU A 58 -3.04 -11.89 -7.78
C LEU A 58 -3.85 -13.18 -7.95
N ASP A 59 -5.17 -13.07 -7.94
CA ASP A 59 -6.09 -14.19 -8.14
C ASP A 59 -6.02 -14.73 -9.57
N LEU A 60 -5.86 -13.86 -10.57
CA LEU A 60 -5.62 -14.32 -11.95
C LEU A 60 -4.28 -15.04 -12.09
N ARG A 61 -3.23 -14.56 -11.41
CA ARG A 61 -1.88 -15.16 -11.47
C ARG A 61 -1.79 -16.46 -10.66
N ASN A 62 -2.54 -16.56 -9.56
CA ASN A 62 -2.54 -17.68 -8.63
C ASN A 62 -3.99 -18.18 -8.39
N PRO A 63 -4.67 -18.74 -9.41
CA PRO A 63 -6.11 -19.00 -9.40
C PRO A 63 -6.57 -20.11 -8.44
N TYR A 64 -5.64 -20.94 -7.97
CA TYR A 64 -5.91 -22.00 -6.98
C TYR A 64 -5.60 -21.55 -5.54
N SER A 65 -5.14 -20.32 -5.36
CA SER A 65 -4.76 -19.74 -4.08
C SER A 65 -5.79 -18.73 -3.57
N CYS A 66 -7.01 -18.73 -4.10
CA CYS A 66 -8.11 -17.87 -3.68
C CYS A 66 -9.44 -18.65 -3.61
N ASN A 67 -10.31 -18.24 -2.69
CA ASN A 67 -11.67 -18.74 -2.57
C ASN A 67 -12.63 -17.93 -3.46
N LYS A 68 -13.16 -18.57 -4.50
CA LYS A 68 -14.08 -17.94 -5.46
C LYS A 68 -15.39 -17.47 -4.81
N ASP A 69 -15.90 -18.21 -3.83
CA ASP A 69 -17.15 -17.88 -3.14
C ASP A 69 -16.96 -16.67 -2.20
N LEU A 70 -15.76 -16.53 -1.62
CA LEU A 70 -15.43 -15.42 -0.73
C LEU A 70 -15.01 -14.15 -1.49
N ALA A 71 -14.57 -14.28 -2.74
CA ALA A 71 -13.99 -13.18 -3.52
C ALA A 71 -14.91 -11.95 -3.62
N SER A 72 -16.20 -12.15 -3.89
CA SER A 72 -17.17 -11.05 -3.97
C SER A 72 -17.33 -10.32 -2.64
N ASN A 73 -17.36 -11.07 -1.53
CA ASN A 73 -17.46 -10.49 -0.19
C ASN A 73 -16.21 -9.71 0.20
N ILE A 74 -15.01 -10.21 -0.13
CA ILE A 74 -13.76 -9.46 0.10
C ILE A 74 -13.79 -8.13 -0.66
N ASN A 75 -14.18 -8.17 -1.94
CA ASN A 75 -14.26 -6.97 -2.75
C ASN A 75 -15.30 -5.98 -2.21
N HIS A 76 -16.47 -6.48 -1.78
CA HIS A 76 -17.51 -5.65 -1.18
C HIS A 76 -17.00 -4.99 0.10
N GLN A 77 -16.42 -5.76 1.02
CA GLN A 77 -15.85 -5.27 2.27
C GLN A 77 -14.85 -4.11 2.03
N ILE A 78 -13.92 -4.30 1.09
CA ILE A 78 -12.92 -3.27 0.77
C ILE A 78 -13.59 -2.00 0.24
N ARG A 79 -14.54 -2.14 -0.70
CA ARG A 79 -15.26 -1.01 -1.31
C ARG A 79 -16.16 -0.27 -0.32
N SER A 80 -16.84 -1.01 0.57
CA SER A 80 -17.75 -0.45 1.56
C SER A 80 -17.03 0.09 2.80
N LYS A 81 -15.69 -0.05 2.88
CA LYS A 81 -14.87 0.38 4.02
C LYS A 81 -15.39 -0.24 5.33
N GLN A 82 -15.75 -1.53 5.31
CA GLN A 82 -16.23 -2.29 6.47
C GLN A 82 -15.22 -3.36 6.86
N ASP A 83 -15.32 -3.93 8.06
CA ASP A 83 -14.49 -5.09 8.44
C ASP A 83 -15.33 -6.16 9.12
N TYR A 84 -15.92 -7.06 8.34
CA TYR A 84 -16.85 -8.08 8.83
C TYR A 84 -16.38 -9.52 8.57
N ILE A 85 -15.49 -9.72 7.59
CA ILE A 85 -14.92 -11.03 7.25
C ILE A 85 -13.90 -11.40 8.32
N ASN A 86 -14.12 -12.58 8.88
CA ASN A 86 -13.23 -13.24 9.82
C ASN A 86 -13.10 -14.70 9.37
N ILE A 87 -11.91 -15.10 8.91
CA ILE A 87 -11.64 -16.49 8.50
C ILE A 87 -11.46 -17.33 9.77
N ILE A 88 -11.97 -18.55 9.76
CA ILE A 88 -11.69 -19.55 10.78
C ILE A 88 -10.62 -20.47 10.22
N GLU A 89 -9.47 -20.52 10.89
CA GLU A 89 -8.33 -21.36 10.51
C GLU A 89 -7.85 -22.09 11.78
N ASN A 90 -7.74 -23.42 11.74
CA ASN A 90 -7.39 -24.25 12.90
C ASN A 90 -8.26 -23.96 14.14
N ASP A 91 -9.59 -23.97 13.98
CA ASP A 91 -10.59 -23.65 15.01
C ASP A 91 -10.48 -22.25 15.64
N LYS A 92 -9.58 -21.40 15.11
CA LYS A 92 -9.37 -20.03 15.57
C LYS A 92 -9.97 -19.04 14.58
N LYS A 93 -10.89 -18.21 15.08
CA LYS A 93 -11.40 -17.04 14.34
C LYS A 93 -10.34 -15.95 14.31
N LEU A 94 -9.78 -15.69 13.12
CA LEU A 94 -8.79 -14.64 12.91
C LEU A 94 -9.46 -13.27 12.91
N LYS A 95 -8.82 -12.27 13.52
CA LYS A 95 -9.35 -10.92 13.71
C LYS A 95 -8.36 -9.83 13.31
N THR A 96 -7.07 -9.98 13.65
CA THR A 96 -6.08 -8.90 13.45
C THR A 96 -5.29 -9.09 12.17
N TYR A 97 -4.74 -8.01 11.60
CA TYR A 97 -3.99 -8.12 10.35
C TYR A 97 -2.75 -9.03 10.49
N GLU A 98 -2.10 -9.05 11.66
CA GLU A 98 -0.94 -9.90 11.93
C GLU A 98 -1.29 -11.39 11.80
N GLU A 99 -2.45 -11.80 12.31
CA GLU A 99 -2.90 -13.19 12.21
C GLU A 99 -3.08 -13.62 10.76
N TYR A 100 -3.65 -12.74 9.92
CA TYR A 100 -3.80 -13.00 8.50
C TYR A 100 -2.46 -13.03 7.76
N LEU A 101 -1.58 -12.07 8.04
CA LEU A 101 -0.25 -12.02 7.42
C LEU A 101 0.62 -13.20 7.84
N HIS A 102 0.46 -13.69 9.07
CA HIS A 102 1.13 -14.91 9.54
C HIS A 102 0.79 -16.10 8.64
N TYR A 103 -0.49 -16.34 8.35
CA TYR A 103 -0.89 -17.39 7.41
C TYR A 103 -0.46 -17.09 5.97
N ALA A 104 -0.59 -15.84 5.53
CA ALA A 104 -0.17 -15.43 4.18
C ALA A 104 1.32 -15.74 3.91
N PHE A 105 2.18 -15.59 4.91
CA PHE A 105 3.63 -15.81 4.80
C PHE A 105 4.13 -17.10 5.46
N SER A 106 3.24 -17.97 5.92
CA SER A 106 3.62 -19.27 6.47
C SER A 106 4.29 -20.15 5.41
N GLU A 107 5.39 -20.82 5.77
CA GLU A 107 6.07 -21.79 4.89
C GLU A 107 5.28 -23.10 4.72
N ASN A 108 4.25 -23.33 5.55
CA ASN A 108 3.35 -24.46 5.41
C ASN A 108 2.41 -24.27 4.23
N GLU A 109 1.82 -25.36 3.73
CA GLU A 109 0.76 -25.27 2.72
C GLU A 109 -0.49 -24.60 3.33
N ILE A 110 -0.91 -23.49 2.72
CA ILE A 110 -2.06 -22.70 3.15
C ILE A 110 -3.03 -22.59 1.97
N ARG A 111 -4.24 -23.12 2.15
CA ARG A 111 -5.31 -22.98 1.16
C ARG A 111 -5.75 -21.52 1.11
N ASN A 112 -6.11 -21.02 -0.08
CA ASN A 112 -6.60 -19.65 -0.26
C ASN A 112 -5.61 -18.55 0.23
N ARG A 113 -4.30 -18.79 0.13
CA ARG A 113 -3.23 -17.87 0.58
C ARG A 113 -3.41 -16.41 0.11
N ASN A 114 -3.91 -16.19 -1.10
CA ASN A 114 -4.18 -14.84 -1.61
C ASN A 114 -5.17 -14.10 -0.70
N ASP A 115 -6.22 -14.77 -0.25
CA ASP A 115 -7.24 -14.13 0.57
C ASP A 115 -6.68 -13.72 1.94
N PHE A 116 -5.78 -14.53 2.51
CA PHE A 116 -5.05 -14.16 3.73
C PHE A 116 -4.20 -12.90 3.52
N LEU A 117 -3.46 -12.83 2.41
CA LEU A 117 -2.65 -11.64 2.10
C LEU A 117 -3.53 -10.39 1.94
N ILE A 118 -4.59 -10.47 1.14
CA ILE A 118 -5.46 -9.33 0.87
C ILE A 118 -6.19 -8.88 2.13
N LEU A 119 -6.76 -9.81 2.91
CA LEU A 119 -7.45 -9.46 4.15
C LEU A 119 -6.48 -8.92 5.20
N GLY A 120 -5.26 -9.44 5.29
CA GLY A 120 -4.20 -8.90 6.14
C GLY A 120 -3.85 -7.46 5.75
N MET A 121 -3.56 -7.21 4.47
CA MET A 121 -3.30 -5.85 3.97
C MET A 121 -4.49 -4.91 4.24
N TYR A 122 -5.71 -5.38 3.96
CA TYR A 122 -6.91 -4.57 4.15
C TYR A 122 -7.15 -4.22 5.62
N LYS A 123 -7.05 -5.19 6.53
CA LYS A 123 -7.25 -4.94 7.97
C LYS A 123 -6.21 -3.97 8.53
N LEU A 124 -4.96 -4.08 8.07
CA LEU A 124 -3.89 -3.13 8.40
C LEU A 124 -4.26 -1.70 7.93
N ILE A 125 -4.71 -1.56 6.68
CA ILE A 125 -5.17 -0.28 6.12
C ILE A 125 -6.38 0.25 6.88
N TYR A 126 -7.38 -0.59 7.14
CA TYR A 126 -8.62 -0.26 7.82
C TYR A 126 -8.35 0.30 9.23
N GLN A 127 -7.47 -0.36 9.96
CA GLN A 127 -7.02 0.07 11.29
C GLN A 127 -6.30 1.42 11.22
N ALA A 128 -5.32 1.56 10.33
CA ALA A 128 -4.52 2.79 10.22
C ALA A 128 -5.32 4.00 9.74
N PHE A 129 -6.27 3.80 8.84
CA PHE A 129 -7.18 4.86 8.37
C PHE A 129 -8.32 5.15 9.35
N ALA A 130 -8.44 4.36 10.42
CA ALA A 130 -9.41 4.47 11.49
C ALA A 130 -10.87 4.45 11.00
N TYR A 131 -11.20 3.62 10.01
CA TYR A 131 -12.55 3.55 9.43
C TYR A 131 -13.64 3.13 10.42
N GLN A 132 -13.29 2.50 11.54
CA GLN A 132 -14.21 2.18 12.65
C GLN A 132 -14.70 3.41 13.44
N LYS A 133 -14.00 4.55 13.38
CA LYS A 133 -14.33 5.75 14.16
C LYS A 133 -15.26 6.65 13.34
N ASN A 134 -16.54 6.70 13.72
CA ASN A 134 -17.50 7.63 13.11
C ASN A 134 -17.05 9.10 13.35
N HIS A 135 -16.81 9.82 12.25
CA HIS A 135 -16.81 11.30 12.14
C HIS A 135 -16.04 12.15 13.17
N THR A 136 -14.76 11.89 13.45
CA THR A 136 -13.89 12.94 14.02
C THR A 136 -12.99 13.54 12.94
N PHE A 137 -13.55 14.52 12.24
CA PHE A 137 -12.94 15.38 11.22
C PHE A 137 -11.82 16.30 11.74
N ALA A 138 -11.19 15.97 12.86
CA ALA A 138 -10.00 16.67 13.30
C ALA A 138 -8.78 15.95 12.72
N ALA A 139 -8.12 16.59 11.75
CA ALA A 139 -6.84 16.20 11.16
C ALA A 139 -5.70 15.99 12.20
N SER A 140 -5.98 16.08 13.50
CA SER A 140 -5.06 15.85 14.63
C SER A 140 -5.19 14.48 15.31
N GLN A 141 -6.16 13.64 14.95
CA GLN A 141 -6.39 12.33 15.62
C GLN A 141 -6.14 11.11 14.72
N TYR A 142 -5.39 11.26 13.63
CA TYR A 142 -4.76 10.09 13.05
C TYR A 142 -3.77 9.54 14.06
N ASP A 143 -3.89 8.25 14.40
CA ASP A 143 -2.86 7.60 15.17
C ASP A 143 -1.61 7.53 14.30
N LYS A 144 -0.74 8.54 14.46
CA LYS A 144 0.53 8.68 13.74
C LYS A 144 1.33 7.38 13.78
N LYS A 145 1.26 6.67 14.91
CA LYS A 145 1.90 5.37 15.10
C LYS A 145 1.31 4.32 14.17
N SER A 146 -0.02 4.23 14.06
CA SER A 146 -0.68 3.29 13.13
C SER A 146 -0.38 3.62 11.66
N MET A 147 -0.29 4.89 11.29
CA MET A 147 0.07 5.30 9.93
C MET A 147 1.52 4.96 9.57
N ILE A 148 2.46 5.20 10.48
CA ILE A 148 3.86 4.77 10.33
C ILE A 148 3.93 3.25 10.23
N LYS A 149 3.25 2.53 11.12
CA LYS A 149 3.20 1.06 11.10
C LYS A 149 2.63 0.51 9.80
N LEU A 150 1.58 1.12 9.25
CA LEU A 150 1.04 0.77 7.93
C LEU A 150 2.12 0.90 6.84
N TYR A 151 2.77 2.05 6.78
CA TYR A 151 3.81 2.32 5.78
C TYR A 151 4.97 1.34 5.89
N GLU A 152 5.47 1.11 7.10
CA GLU A 152 6.55 0.16 7.36
C GLU A 152 6.15 -1.28 7.02
N THR A 153 4.98 -1.70 7.47
CA THR A 153 4.49 -3.07 7.26
C THR A 153 4.24 -3.34 5.78
N LEU A 154 3.76 -2.37 5.00
CA LEU A 154 3.60 -2.52 3.56
C LEU A 154 4.94 -2.65 2.83
N GLN A 155 6.00 -1.96 3.26
CA GLN A 155 7.35 -2.16 2.72
C GLN A 155 7.84 -3.59 2.97
N VAL A 156 7.57 -4.14 4.16
CA VAL A 156 7.88 -5.53 4.49
C VAL A 156 7.06 -6.50 3.66
N ILE A 157 5.76 -6.26 3.48
CA ILE A 157 4.87 -7.06 2.63
C ILE A 157 5.39 -7.07 1.19
N ARG A 158 5.75 -5.91 0.63
CA ARG A 158 6.34 -5.78 -0.72
C ARG A 158 7.52 -6.73 -0.89
N TRP A 159 8.43 -6.74 0.09
CA TRP A 159 9.61 -7.60 0.06
C TRP A 159 9.26 -9.08 0.24
N LYS A 160 8.44 -9.44 1.23
CA LYS A 160 8.06 -10.83 1.52
C LYS A 160 7.30 -11.47 0.36
N VAL A 161 6.37 -10.75 -0.27
CA VAL A 161 5.64 -11.23 -1.47
C VAL A 161 6.62 -11.61 -2.59
N ARG A 162 7.69 -10.82 -2.78
CA ARG A 162 8.64 -11.03 -3.86
C ARG A 162 9.61 -12.19 -3.60
N THR A 163 9.92 -12.47 -2.34
CA THR A 163 11.09 -13.27 -1.95
C THR A 163 10.79 -14.50 -1.11
N ASN A 164 9.69 -14.52 -0.36
CA ASN A 164 9.40 -15.65 0.52
C ASN A 164 9.06 -16.91 -0.27
N LYS A 165 9.52 -18.03 0.26
CA LYS A 165 9.33 -19.36 -0.28
C LYS A 165 8.80 -20.32 0.79
N ASP A 166 8.21 -21.42 0.35
CA ASP A 166 7.80 -22.52 1.21
C ASP A 166 8.99 -23.45 1.53
N LYS A 167 8.69 -24.51 2.29
CA LYS A 167 9.66 -25.56 2.65
C LYS A 167 10.23 -26.31 1.45
N ASN A 168 9.57 -26.25 0.30
CA ASN A 168 10.00 -26.86 -0.96
C ASN A 168 10.72 -25.86 -1.87
N ASN A 169 11.13 -24.71 -1.33
CA ASN A 169 11.83 -23.64 -2.05
C ASN A 169 11.00 -23.03 -3.21
N GLN A 170 9.67 -23.18 -3.17
CA GLN A 170 8.74 -22.56 -4.13
C GLN A 170 8.27 -21.21 -3.60
N TYR A 171 8.18 -20.21 -4.48
CA TYR A 171 7.65 -18.90 -4.09
C TYR A 171 6.23 -19.00 -3.53
N LEU A 172 6.00 -18.35 -2.39
CA LEU A 172 4.66 -18.28 -1.78
C LEU A 172 3.66 -17.53 -2.68
N PHE A 173 4.14 -16.53 -3.43
CA PHE A 173 3.36 -15.74 -4.36
C PHE A 173 4.09 -15.62 -5.70
N LYS A 174 3.50 -16.16 -6.77
CA LYS A 174 4.00 -15.92 -8.14
C LYS A 174 3.54 -14.53 -8.54
N THR A 175 4.49 -13.59 -8.69
CA THR A 175 4.17 -12.18 -8.92
C THR A 175 5.02 -11.56 -10.01
N TRP A 176 6.33 -11.75 -9.99
CA TRP A 176 7.25 -11.10 -10.94
C TRP A 176 7.87 -12.06 -11.95
N GLN A 177 7.90 -13.35 -11.62
CA GLN A 177 8.49 -14.39 -12.45
C GLN A 177 7.61 -14.64 -13.67
N ASN A 178 8.24 -14.80 -14.84
CA ASN A 178 7.62 -15.34 -16.03
C ASN A 178 7.38 -16.85 -15.87
N ASN A 179 6.48 -17.45 -16.65
CA ASN A 179 6.16 -18.86 -16.47
C ASN A 179 7.36 -19.76 -16.76
N TRP A 180 8.14 -19.45 -17.81
CA TRP A 180 9.36 -20.22 -18.10
C TRP A 180 10.39 -20.16 -16.96
N GLN A 181 10.48 -19.04 -16.23
CA GLN A 181 11.40 -18.91 -15.10
C GLN A 181 11.00 -19.84 -13.95
N LEU A 182 9.70 -19.99 -13.72
CA LEU A 182 9.17 -20.94 -12.73
C LEU A 182 9.36 -22.40 -13.15
N GLU A 183 9.26 -22.71 -14.44
CA GLU A 183 9.55 -24.05 -14.94
C GLU A 183 11.04 -24.38 -14.82
N LEU A 184 11.90 -23.43 -15.18
CA LEU A 184 13.35 -23.59 -15.10
C LEU A 184 13.82 -23.83 -13.66
N GLU A 185 13.26 -23.10 -12.69
CA GLU A 185 13.60 -23.25 -11.27
C GLU A 185 13.22 -24.64 -10.71
N ASN A 186 12.24 -25.30 -11.34
CA ASN A 186 11.80 -26.66 -11.00
C ASN A 186 12.48 -27.76 -11.83
N SER A 187 13.37 -27.39 -12.75
CA SER A 187 14.05 -28.31 -13.66
C SER A 187 15.46 -28.64 -13.15
N ASP A 188 15.96 -29.82 -13.52
CA ASP A 188 17.36 -30.17 -13.23
C ASP A 188 18.30 -29.33 -14.13
N LEU A 189 19.14 -28.50 -13.50
CA LEU A 189 19.98 -27.50 -14.17
C LEU A 189 21.26 -28.09 -14.79
N ASN A 190 21.39 -29.41 -14.83
CA ASN A 190 22.56 -30.10 -15.38
C ASN A 190 22.77 -29.87 -16.89
N ASP A 191 21.73 -29.48 -17.65
CA ASP A 191 21.84 -29.09 -19.07
C ASP A 191 21.11 -27.77 -19.37
N LEU A 192 21.86 -26.74 -19.76
CA LEU A 192 21.32 -25.43 -20.11
C LEU A 192 20.42 -25.45 -21.37
N ASN A 193 20.49 -26.50 -22.20
CA ASN A 193 19.58 -26.67 -23.33
C ASN A 193 18.13 -26.93 -22.90
N ILE A 194 17.89 -27.24 -21.61
CA ILE A 194 16.54 -27.43 -21.06
C ILE A 194 15.64 -26.22 -21.27
N ILE A 195 16.21 -25.00 -21.35
CA ILE A 195 15.46 -23.75 -21.58
C ILE A 195 14.62 -23.83 -22.86
N LYS A 196 15.16 -24.43 -23.93
CA LYS A 196 14.45 -24.59 -25.22
C LYS A 196 13.33 -25.63 -25.15
N GLN A 197 13.37 -26.48 -24.14
CA GLN A 197 12.41 -27.56 -23.92
C GLN A 197 11.27 -27.16 -22.97
N LEU A 198 11.43 -26.06 -22.22
CA LEU A 198 10.40 -25.48 -21.36
C LEU A 198 9.13 -25.21 -22.16
N LYS A 199 7.97 -25.53 -21.58
CA LYS A 199 6.69 -25.56 -22.30
C LYS A 199 6.33 -24.18 -22.87
N TYR A 200 6.51 -23.12 -22.08
CA TYR A 200 6.15 -21.76 -22.50
C TYR A 200 7.09 -21.21 -23.58
N ILE A 201 8.37 -21.61 -23.56
CA ILE A 201 9.34 -21.26 -24.61
C ILE A 201 9.07 -22.08 -25.88
N LYS A 202 8.94 -23.41 -25.74
CA LYS A 202 8.72 -24.36 -26.84
C LYS A 202 7.46 -24.06 -27.63
N ASN A 203 6.40 -23.61 -26.95
CA ASN A 203 5.12 -23.28 -27.58
C ASN A 203 5.03 -21.81 -28.04
N ASN A 204 6.13 -21.04 -27.99
CA ASN A 204 6.17 -19.61 -28.34
C ASN A 204 5.15 -18.76 -27.56
N GLN A 205 4.84 -19.13 -26.32
CA GLN A 205 3.95 -18.37 -25.45
C GLN A 205 4.70 -17.27 -24.70
N GLU A 206 5.99 -17.49 -24.42
CA GLU A 206 6.92 -16.53 -23.82
C GLU A 206 8.29 -16.65 -24.49
N SER A 207 9.12 -15.62 -24.34
CA SER A 207 10.51 -15.54 -24.76
C SER A 207 11.44 -15.35 -23.57
N ILE A 208 12.70 -15.80 -23.71
CA ILE A 208 13.76 -15.54 -22.71
C ILE A 208 14.12 -14.05 -22.62
N PHE A 209 13.78 -13.27 -23.64
CA PHE A 209 13.99 -11.83 -23.69
C PHE A 209 12.79 -11.04 -23.16
N ASP A 210 11.68 -11.71 -22.81
CA ASP A 210 10.52 -11.03 -22.25
C ASP A 210 10.87 -10.41 -20.89
N HIS A 211 10.39 -9.20 -20.68
CA HIS A 211 10.54 -8.52 -19.41
C HIS A 211 9.80 -9.25 -18.29
N SER A 212 10.30 -9.17 -17.05
CA SER A 212 9.59 -9.67 -15.87
C SER A 212 8.32 -8.88 -15.57
N ASN A 213 7.37 -9.52 -14.90
CA ASN A 213 6.09 -8.91 -14.56
C ASN A 213 6.19 -7.98 -13.33
N PHE A 214 6.52 -6.70 -13.55
CA PHE A 214 6.60 -5.73 -12.46
C PHE A 214 5.24 -5.15 -12.01
N SER A 215 4.11 -5.63 -12.53
CA SER A 215 2.82 -4.99 -12.27
C SER A 215 2.40 -5.02 -10.80
N PHE A 216 2.76 -6.06 -10.05
CA PHE A 216 2.50 -6.14 -8.61
C PHE A 216 3.36 -5.16 -7.80
N GLU A 217 4.63 -5.01 -8.17
CA GLU A 217 5.57 -4.08 -7.53
C GLU A 217 5.11 -2.63 -7.73
N ILE A 218 4.65 -2.30 -8.94
CA ILE A 218 4.09 -0.99 -9.25
C ILE A 218 2.88 -0.70 -8.37
N LEU A 219 1.95 -1.66 -8.22
CA LEU A 219 0.75 -1.45 -7.42
C LEU A 219 1.05 -1.21 -5.94
N ILE A 220 1.92 -2.02 -5.32
CA ILE A 220 2.30 -1.80 -3.91
C ILE A 220 3.09 -0.50 -3.76
N SER A 221 3.97 -0.18 -4.70
CA SER A 221 4.73 1.07 -4.65
C SER A 221 3.81 2.29 -4.81
N SER A 222 2.79 2.22 -5.66
CA SER A 222 1.76 3.26 -5.75
C SER A 222 0.96 3.39 -4.45
N MET A 223 0.65 2.28 -3.75
CA MET A 223 0.02 2.35 -2.43
C MET A 223 0.93 3.07 -1.42
N LEU A 224 2.22 2.73 -1.39
CA LEU A 224 3.22 3.36 -0.53
C LEU A 224 3.32 4.87 -0.81
N VAL A 225 3.41 5.30 -2.07
CA VAL A 225 3.46 6.72 -2.46
C VAL A 225 2.23 7.49 -1.96
N ASN A 226 1.03 6.93 -2.11
CA ASN A 226 -0.18 7.55 -1.57
C ASN A 226 -0.13 7.68 -0.04
N ILE A 227 0.40 6.66 0.65
CA ILE A 227 0.58 6.70 2.12
C ILE A 227 1.63 7.72 2.53
N GLU A 228 2.73 7.87 1.78
CA GLU A 228 3.73 8.92 1.99
C GLU A 228 3.13 10.31 1.88
N HIS A 229 2.28 10.54 0.87
CA HIS A 229 1.58 11.80 0.73
C HIS A 229 0.67 12.08 1.93
N ILE A 230 -0.03 11.05 2.45
CA ILE A 230 -0.81 11.18 3.69
C ILE A 230 0.10 11.52 4.88
N LEU A 231 1.21 10.81 5.06
CA LEU A 231 2.18 11.02 6.15
C LEU A 231 2.71 12.47 6.14
N ARG A 232 3.16 12.95 4.99
CA ARG A 232 3.65 14.34 4.81
C ARG A 232 2.57 15.35 5.18
N LYS A 233 1.31 15.10 4.82
CA LYS A 233 0.17 15.98 5.16
C LYS A 233 -0.15 16.03 6.66
N ILE A 234 0.17 14.98 7.42
CA ILE A 234 0.02 14.96 8.87
C ILE A 234 1.31 15.32 9.62
N ASN A 235 2.28 15.93 8.90
CA ASN A 235 3.58 16.37 9.39
C ASN A 235 4.43 15.22 9.95
N ILE A 236 4.48 14.10 9.21
CA ILE A 236 5.39 12.98 9.44
C ILE A 236 6.25 12.84 8.19
N GLU A 237 7.57 12.84 8.33
CA GLU A 237 8.46 12.53 7.22
C GLU A 237 8.52 10.99 7.07
N PRO A 238 8.09 10.45 5.92
CA PRO A 238 8.23 9.02 5.65
C PRO A 238 9.70 8.66 5.45
N TYR A 239 10.09 7.47 5.90
CA TYR A 239 11.42 6.92 5.70
C TYR A 239 11.35 5.54 5.06
N GLU A 240 12.01 5.38 3.91
CA GLU A 240 12.18 4.07 3.28
C GLU A 240 13.18 3.23 4.06
N MET A 241 12.77 2.02 4.45
CA MET A 241 13.63 1.11 5.18
C MET A 241 14.69 0.49 4.26
N GLY A 242 15.94 0.52 4.72
CA GLY A 242 17.00 -0.28 4.12
C GLY A 242 16.70 -1.78 4.19
N ILE A 243 17.27 -2.57 3.26
CA ILE A 243 17.04 -4.02 3.16
C ILE A 243 17.35 -4.74 4.49
N SER A 244 18.39 -4.32 5.21
CA SER A 244 18.73 -4.90 6.52
C SER A 244 17.64 -4.64 7.56
N ALA A 245 17.04 -3.45 7.58
CA ALA A 245 15.94 -3.12 8.49
C ALA A 245 14.67 -3.90 8.14
N ILE A 246 14.35 -4.05 6.84
CA ILE A 246 13.25 -4.90 6.37
C ILE A 246 13.43 -6.33 6.86
N LYS A 247 14.62 -6.92 6.68
CA LYS A 247 14.93 -8.27 7.14
C LYS A 247 14.85 -8.43 8.66
N SER A 248 15.23 -7.42 9.44
CA SER A 248 15.07 -7.46 10.89
C SER A 248 13.60 -7.39 11.32
N PHE A 249 12.80 -6.56 10.65
CA PHE A 249 11.37 -6.39 10.94
C PHE A 249 10.55 -7.63 10.57
N VAL A 250 11.02 -8.41 9.59
CA VAL A 250 10.48 -9.72 9.21
C VAL A 250 10.47 -10.73 10.36
N PHE A 251 11.36 -10.62 11.35
CA PHE A 251 11.35 -11.50 12.53
C PHE A 251 10.32 -11.09 13.59
N ILE A 252 9.79 -9.86 13.50
CA ILE A 252 8.82 -9.30 14.46
C ILE A 252 7.37 -9.51 13.97
N LEU A 253 7.16 -9.67 12.66
CA LEU A 253 5.89 -9.96 11.99
C LEU A 253 5.89 -11.36 11.36
#